data_AF-A0AAX2DDU3-F1
#
_entry.id   AF-A0AAX2DDU3-F1
#
_cell.length_a   1.000
_cell.length_b   1.000
_cell.length_c   1.000
_cell.angle_alpha   90.00
_cell.angle_beta   90.00
_cell.angle_gamma   90.00
#
_symmetry.space_group_name_H-M   'P 1'
#
loop_
_entity.id
_entity.type
_entity.pdbx_description
1 polymer ?
#
loop_
_entity_poly.entity_id
_entity_poly.type
_entity_poly.pdbx_seq_one_letter_code
_entity_poly.pdbx_strand_id
1 'polypeptide(L)'
;MSTSSNPMGVWDCHTHIYGPWAQFPLPANAAYAPEPAPFAELLNLHRRLGISHGVLVQAAPYGTDHAAILQAIADSAGRYRGVGIIDDTTTDTQLQALHDGGLRGIRFNLMGHLPGARDPEKLRALAERVRSFGWHVLVHGELPVLLPFLQAWRNLETPLVIDHMARPDLTEPVDPALMRELCIELDHSNRWIKLSGIDRAMQGRPGPWPQALDQVRTLLECAPQRAIWGSDWPHPNIKGPVPDDEQLLDFIRQVCDSPALQQAVLIDNPARLYS
;
A
#
# COMPACT_ATOMS: atom_id res chain seq x y z
N MET A 1 1.22 13.71 -30.30
CA MET A 1 0.91 12.77 -29.20
C MET A 1 1.70 13.24 -28.00
N SER A 2 1.04 13.88 -27.05
CA SER A 2 1.70 14.48 -25.89
C SER A 2 2.23 13.36 -25.00
N THR A 3 3.54 13.17 -24.97
CA THR A 3 4.23 12.43 -23.91
C THR A 3 3.96 13.16 -22.61
N SER A 4 2.93 12.72 -21.88
CA SER A 4 2.70 13.11 -20.49
C SER A 4 4.02 12.89 -19.76
N SER A 5 4.74 13.98 -19.46
CA SER A 5 5.91 13.96 -18.60
C SER A 5 5.53 13.19 -17.35
N ASN A 6 6.25 12.10 -17.06
CA ASN A 6 6.08 11.35 -15.83
C ASN A 6 6.12 12.37 -14.66
N PRO A 7 5.08 12.51 -13.83
CA PRO A 7 5.04 13.62 -12.92
C PRO A 7 6.12 13.42 -11.85
N MET A 8 7.14 14.27 -11.91
CA MET A 8 8.30 14.27 -11.02
C MET A 8 7.85 14.58 -9.59
N GLY A 9 8.29 13.78 -8.62
CA GLY A 9 8.17 14.09 -7.20
C GLY A 9 7.87 12.87 -6.33
N VAL A 10 8.11 13.01 -5.02
CA VAL A 10 8.02 11.92 -4.04
C VAL A 10 6.58 11.43 -3.89
N TRP A 11 6.44 10.10 -3.88
CA TRP A 11 5.18 9.39 -3.67
C TRP A 11 5.06 8.82 -2.25
N ASP A 12 3.87 8.96 -1.68
CA ASP A 12 3.41 8.16 -0.55
C ASP A 12 2.41 7.11 -1.02
N CYS A 13 2.84 5.85 -1.16
CA CYS A 13 2.06 4.81 -1.81
C CYS A 13 1.11 4.04 -0.88
N HIS A 14 0.96 4.46 0.37
CA HIS A 14 0.02 3.84 1.30
C HIS A 14 -0.51 4.87 2.29
N THR A 15 -1.73 5.34 2.06
CA THR A 15 -2.46 6.20 3.00
C THR A 15 -3.92 5.81 3.04
N HIS A 16 -4.60 6.14 4.12
CA HIS A 16 -6.04 6.05 4.28
C HIS A 16 -6.60 7.44 4.56
N ILE A 17 -7.87 7.67 4.25
CA ILE A 17 -8.58 8.88 4.70
C ILE A 17 -9.88 8.45 5.38
N TYR A 18 -10.28 9.24 6.38
CA TYR A 18 -11.47 9.01 7.17
C TYR A 18 -12.31 10.29 7.23
N GLY A 19 -13.54 10.20 6.76
CA GLY A 19 -14.44 11.35 6.71
C GLY A 19 -13.99 12.42 5.70
N PRO A 20 -14.45 13.68 5.89
CA PRO A 20 -15.21 14.16 7.05
C PRO A 20 -16.59 13.51 7.16
N TRP A 21 -17.04 13.18 8.38
CA TRP A 21 -18.24 12.37 8.63
C TRP A 21 -19.55 12.97 8.09
N ALA A 22 -19.62 14.29 7.99
CA ALA A 22 -20.78 14.98 7.42
C ALA A 22 -20.97 14.72 5.92
N GLN A 23 -19.90 14.36 5.20
CA GLN A 23 -19.93 14.08 3.75
C GLN A 23 -19.78 12.59 3.46
N PHE A 24 -18.88 11.93 4.20
CA PHE A 24 -18.56 10.51 4.04
C PHE A 24 -18.78 9.78 5.37
N PRO A 25 -20.03 9.59 5.81
CA PRO A 25 -20.34 8.89 7.04
C PRO A 25 -19.88 7.43 6.96
N LEU A 26 -19.54 6.84 8.10
CA LEU A 26 -19.28 5.41 8.16
C LEU A 26 -20.57 4.63 7.87
N PRO A 27 -20.49 3.52 7.12
CA PRO A 27 -21.63 2.64 6.96
C PRO A 27 -21.99 1.98 8.31
N ALA A 28 -23.26 1.60 8.48
CA ALA A 28 -23.75 1.03 9.74
C ALA A 28 -23.03 -0.27 10.16
N ASN A 29 -22.46 -0.99 9.19
CA ASN A 29 -21.70 -2.22 9.37
C ASN A 29 -20.17 -1.99 9.29
N ALA A 30 -19.69 -0.78 9.55
CA ALA A 30 -18.27 -0.47 9.54
C ALA A 30 -17.47 -1.42 10.46
N ALA A 31 -16.30 -1.86 9.97
CA ALA A 31 -15.43 -2.79 10.70
C ALA A 31 -14.94 -2.24 12.04
N TYR A 32 -14.76 -0.92 12.13
CA TYR A 32 -14.42 -0.15 13.32
C TYR A 32 -14.73 1.34 13.06
N ALA A 33 -14.73 2.16 14.11
CA ALA A 33 -14.93 3.61 14.03
C ALA A 33 -13.62 4.35 14.35
N PRO A 34 -12.86 4.81 13.33
CA PRO A 34 -11.67 5.62 13.56
C PRO A 34 -12.03 7.08 13.87
N GLU A 35 -11.05 7.83 14.38
CA GLU A 35 -11.14 9.29 14.40
C GLU A 35 -11.11 9.85 12.97
N PRO A 36 -11.76 11.01 12.71
CA PRO A 36 -11.70 11.64 11.40
C PRO A 36 -10.26 12.02 11.03
N ALA A 37 -9.92 11.75 9.77
CA ALA A 37 -8.62 12.01 9.17
C ALA A 37 -8.86 12.38 7.69
N PRO A 38 -9.44 13.56 7.42
CA PRO A 38 -9.89 13.94 6.08
C PRO A 38 -8.71 14.19 5.13
N PHE A 39 -8.96 14.11 3.83
CA PHE A 39 -7.95 14.33 2.79
C PHE A 39 -7.20 15.67 2.92
N ALA A 40 -7.86 16.71 3.41
CA ALA A 40 -7.23 18.02 3.63
C ALA A 40 -6.07 17.97 4.65
N GLU A 41 -6.17 17.12 5.68
CA GLU A 41 -5.10 16.92 6.65
C GLU A 41 -3.92 16.16 6.05
N LEU A 42 -4.21 15.12 5.27
CA LEU A 42 -3.19 14.41 4.49
C LEU A 42 -2.44 15.34 3.55
N LEU A 43 -3.14 16.20 2.82
CA LEU A 43 -2.52 17.21 1.94
C LEU A 43 -1.61 18.17 2.72
N ASN A 44 -2.00 18.57 3.93
CA ASN A 44 -1.18 19.42 4.77
C ASN A 44 0.09 18.70 5.25
N LEU A 45 -0.02 17.43 5.63
CA LEU A 45 1.12 16.58 5.95
C LEU A 45 2.06 16.45 4.76
N HIS A 46 1.55 16.03 3.60
CA HIS A 46 2.34 15.83 2.38
C HIS A 46 3.06 17.11 1.95
N ARG A 47 2.40 18.28 2.04
CA ARG A 47 3.04 19.58 1.77
C ARG A 47 4.22 19.85 2.70
N ARG A 48 4.09 19.56 4.01
CA ARG A 48 5.19 19.74 4.97
C ARG A 48 6.37 18.83 4.68
N LEU A 49 6.11 17.59 4.27
CA LEU A 49 7.14 16.57 4.00
C LEU A 49 7.73 16.65 2.58
N GLY A 50 7.23 17.55 1.72
CA GLY A 50 7.65 17.63 0.32
C GLY A 50 7.18 16.44 -0.54
N ILE A 51 6.11 15.75 -0.11
CA ILE A 51 5.46 14.69 -0.85
C ILE A 51 4.46 15.34 -1.82
N SER A 52 4.51 14.95 -3.09
CA SER A 52 3.69 15.56 -4.14
C SER A 52 2.67 14.60 -4.73
N HIS A 53 2.84 13.29 -4.53
CA HIS A 53 1.95 12.26 -5.04
C HIS A 53 1.56 11.29 -3.93
N GLY A 54 0.39 10.66 -4.07
CA GLY A 54 -0.08 9.73 -3.06
C GLY A 54 -1.00 8.64 -3.58
N VAL A 55 -1.14 7.58 -2.79
CA VAL A 55 -2.08 6.49 -3.05
C VAL A 55 -3.03 6.37 -1.87
N LEU A 56 -4.31 6.60 -2.14
CA LEU A 56 -5.41 6.43 -1.20
C LEU A 56 -5.87 4.97 -1.26
N VAL A 57 -5.44 4.19 -0.28
CA VAL A 57 -5.88 2.80 -0.10
C VAL A 57 -7.22 2.83 0.62
N GLN A 58 -8.22 2.16 0.06
CA GLN A 58 -9.55 2.05 0.63
C GLN A 58 -9.46 1.47 2.05
N ALA A 59 -10.03 2.20 3.00
CA ALA A 59 -10.00 1.81 4.39
C ALA A 59 -11.12 0.81 4.69
N ALA A 60 -10.81 -0.20 5.52
CA ALA A 60 -11.74 -1.28 5.85
C ALA A 60 -13.11 -0.82 6.39
N PRO A 61 -13.24 0.28 7.19
CA PRO A 61 -14.53 0.75 7.67
C PRO A 61 -15.52 1.13 6.55
N TYR A 62 -15.04 1.59 5.40
CA TYR A 62 -15.89 1.97 4.27
C TYR A 62 -16.24 0.81 3.34
N GLY A 63 -15.57 -0.34 3.47
CA GLY A 63 -15.82 -1.50 2.62
C GLY A 63 -15.71 -1.16 1.13
N THR A 64 -16.78 -1.44 0.37
CA THR A 64 -16.88 -1.19 -1.08
C THR A 64 -17.43 0.20 -1.43
N ASP A 65 -17.67 1.08 -0.46
CA ASP A 65 -18.02 2.48 -0.71
C ASP A 65 -16.75 3.33 -0.91
N HIS A 66 -16.40 3.62 -2.16
CA HIS A 66 -15.21 4.41 -2.51
C HIS A 66 -15.46 5.91 -2.59
N ALA A 67 -16.63 6.43 -2.19
CA ALA A 67 -17.00 7.84 -2.40
C ALA A 67 -15.94 8.83 -1.87
N ALA A 68 -15.42 8.59 -0.66
CA ALA A 68 -14.41 9.44 -0.04
C ALA A 68 -13.10 9.49 -0.86
N ILE A 69 -12.57 8.33 -1.25
CA ILE A 69 -11.30 8.26 -2.00
C ILE A 69 -11.47 8.78 -3.43
N LEU A 70 -12.61 8.55 -4.06
CA LEU A 70 -12.89 9.04 -5.42
C LEU A 70 -12.97 10.56 -5.45
N GLN A 71 -13.66 11.17 -4.47
CA GLN A 71 -13.71 12.63 -4.36
C GLN A 71 -12.30 13.21 -4.12
N ALA A 72 -11.54 12.64 -3.19
CA ALA A 72 -10.18 13.08 -2.91
C ALA A 72 -9.24 12.96 -4.14
N ILE A 73 -9.38 11.89 -4.93
CA ILE A 73 -8.63 11.75 -6.19
C ILE A 73 -9.02 12.83 -7.20
N ALA A 74 -10.32 13.11 -7.35
CA ALA A 74 -10.80 14.17 -8.25
C ALA A 74 -10.24 15.55 -7.85
N ASP A 75 -10.20 15.85 -6.55
CA ASP A 75 -9.68 17.10 -6.00
C ASP A 75 -8.15 17.21 -6.08
N SER A 76 -7.46 16.11 -6.37
CA SER A 76 -6.00 16.05 -6.37
C SER A 76 -5.32 16.59 -7.62
N ALA A 77 -6.09 16.94 -8.66
CA ALA A 77 -5.58 17.31 -9.99
C ALA A 77 -4.61 16.25 -10.57
N GLY A 78 -4.95 14.97 -10.40
CA GLY A 78 -4.19 13.84 -10.93
C GLY A 78 -2.96 13.44 -10.12
N ARG A 79 -2.69 14.08 -8.97
CA ARG A 79 -1.55 13.75 -8.10
C ARG A 79 -1.76 12.49 -7.25
N TYR A 80 -3.01 12.07 -7.06
CA TYR A 80 -3.32 10.89 -6.26
C TYR A 80 -3.97 9.79 -7.11
N ARG A 81 -3.78 8.54 -6.67
CA ARG A 81 -4.42 7.34 -7.22
C ARG A 81 -5.07 6.54 -6.11
N GLY A 82 -5.96 5.62 -6.47
CA GLY A 82 -6.69 4.79 -5.53
C GLY A 82 -6.31 3.31 -5.58
N VAL A 83 -6.43 2.62 -4.44
CA VAL A 83 -6.53 1.16 -4.38
C VAL A 83 -7.82 0.81 -3.68
N GLY A 84 -8.74 0.14 -4.38
CA GLY A 84 -10.09 -0.15 -3.90
C GLY A 84 -10.21 -1.46 -3.13
N ILE A 85 -11.42 -1.70 -2.63
CA ILE A 85 -11.91 -3.02 -2.21
C ILE A 85 -13.10 -3.34 -3.11
N ILE A 86 -13.10 -4.52 -3.72
CA ILE A 86 -14.20 -5.02 -4.56
C ILE A 86 -14.61 -6.41 -4.07
N ASP A 87 -15.78 -6.86 -4.51
CA ASP A 87 -16.31 -8.20 -4.24
C ASP A 87 -16.86 -8.86 -5.51
N ASP A 88 -17.45 -10.04 -5.36
CA ASP A 88 -18.03 -10.82 -6.46
C ASP A 88 -19.29 -10.19 -7.07
N THR A 89 -19.88 -9.19 -6.40
CA THR A 89 -21.03 -8.43 -6.91
C THR A 89 -20.61 -7.21 -7.73
N THR A 90 -19.34 -6.81 -7.67
CA THR A 90 -18.82 -5.67 -8.42
C THR A 90 -18.87 -5.97 -9.92
N THR A 91 -19.63 -5.18 -10.68
CA THR A 91 -19.82 -5.33 -12.13
C THR A 91 -18.67 -4.72 -12.94
N ASP A 92 -18.52 -5.11 -14.21
CA ASP A 92 -17.49 -4.54 -15.09
C ASP A 92 -17.70 -3.04 -15.36
N THR A 93 -18.97 -2.59 -15.41
CA THR A 93 -19.29 -1.15 -15.50
C THR A 93 -18.82 -0.39 -14.26
N GLN A 94 -18.99 -0.96 -13.06
CA GLN A 94 -18.46 -0.37 -11.84
C GLN A 94 -16.93 -0.36 -11.85
N LEU A 95 -16.27 -1.45 -12.30
CA LEU A 95 -14.81 -1.48 -12.44
C LEU A 95 -14.29 -0.40 -13.38
N GLN A 96 -14.96 -0.19 -14.52
CA GLN A 96 -14.61 0.91 -15.44
C GLN A 96 -14.79 2.28 -14.78
N ALA A 97 -15.90 2.51 -14.07
CA ALA A 97 -16.12 3.76 -13.36
C ALA A 97 -15.05 4.01 -12.28
N LEU A 98 -14.61 2.97 -11.58
CA LEU A 98 -13.51 3.06 -10.61
C LEU A 98 -12.16 3.36 -11.28
N HIS A 99 -11.89 2.78 -12.45
CA HIS A 99 -10.70 3.08 -13.26
C HIS A 99 -10.66 4.52 -13.72
N ASP A 100 -11.77 5.02 -14.25
CA ASP A 100 -11.93 6.40 -14.71
C ASP A 100 -11.83 7.38 -13.52
N GLY A 101 -12.32 6.96 -12.35
CA GLY A 101 -12.17 7.67 -11.07
C GLY A 101 -10.76 7.63 -10.47
N GLY A 102 -9.80 6.95 -11.12
CA GLY A 102 -8.38 6.98 -10.75
C GLY A 102 -7.90 5.84 -9.85
N LEU A 103 -8.71 4.79 -9.64
CA LEU A 103 -8.18 3.56 -9.02
C LEU A 103 -7.22 2.85 -9.99
N ARG A 104 -6.20 2.21 -9.41
CA ARG A 104 -5.13 1.48 -10.11
C ARG A 104 -4.83 0.12 -9.46
N GLY A 105 -5.65 -0.29 -8.50
CA GLY A 105 -5.49 -1.57 -7.83
C GLY A 105 -6.66 -1.91 -6.93
N ILE A 106 -6.65 -3.16 -6.45
CA ILE A 106 -7.55 -3.66 -5.41
C ILE A 106 -6.76 -4.22 -4.24
N ARG A 107 -7.35 -4.28 -3.06
CA ARG A 107 -6.74 -4.79 -1.83
C ARG A 107 -7.39 -6.07 -1.36
N PHE A 108 -6.57 -7.07 -1.05
CA PHE A 108 -6.94 -8.23 -0.25
C PHE A 108 -6.32 -8.14 1.13
N ASN A 109 -7.16 -8.09 2.14
CA ASN A 109 -6.74 -8.09 3.54
C ASN A 109 -6.86 -9.50 4.12
N LEU A 110 -5.72 -10.11 4.40
CA LEU A 110 -5.62 -11.48 4.89
C LEU A 110 -5.24 -11.53 6.39
N MET A 111 -5.14 -10.40 7.07
CA MET A 111 -5.01 -10.37 8.53
C MET A 111 -6.26 -10.96 9.18
N GLY A 112 -6.08 -11.93 10.08
CA GLY A 112 -7.18 -12.69 10.69
C GLY A 112 -8.21 -11.83 11.45
N HIS A 113 -7.79 -10.69 11.99
CA HIS A 113 -8.63 -9.77 12.75
C HIS A 113 -9.38 -8.74 11.89
N LEU A 114 -9.14 -8.71 10.56
CA LEU A 114 -9.78 -7.77 9.64
C LEU A 114 -10.78 -8.50 8.73
N PRO A 115 -11.86 -7.83 8.28
CA PRO A 115 -12.81 -8.42 7.35
C PRO A 115 -12.20 -8.61 5.96
N GLY A 116 -12.65 -9.64 5.24
CA GLY A 116 -12.21 -9.95 3.87
C GLY A 116 -12.46 -11.41 3.47
N ALA A 117 -12.61 -11.64 2.16
CA ALA A 117 -12.62 -12.99 1.60
C ALA A 117 -11.22 -13.62 1.76
N ARG A 118 -11.18 -14.93 2.05
CA ARG A 118 -9.93 -15.70 2.23
C ARG A 118 -9.87 -16.95 1.35
N ASP A 119 -10.85 -17.09 0.46
CA ASP A 119 -10.91 -18.17 -0.52
C ASP A 119 -9.92 -17.88 -1.66
N PRO A 120 -8.84 -18.66 -1.82
CA PRO A 120 -7.80 -18.39 -2.81
C PRO A 120 -8.30 -18.38 -4.25
N GLU A 121 -9.33 -19.18 -4.59
CA GLU A 121 -9.87 -19.28 -5.95
C GLU A 121 -10.71 -18.04 -6.27
N LYS A 122 -11.56 -17.61 -5.34
CA LYS A 122 -12.36 -16.39 -5.51
C LYS A 122 -11.49 -15.14 -5.59
N LEU A 123 -10.48 -15.04 -4.72
CA LEU A 123 -9.53 -13.93 -4.74
C LEU A 123 -8.72 -13.91 -6.04
N ARG A 124 -8.30 -15.09 -6.54
CA ARG A 124 -7.65 -15.20 -7.85
C ARG A 124 -8.55 -14.67 -8.97
N ALA A 125 -9.83 -15.07 -9.00
CA ALA A 125 -10.77 -14.61 -10.01
C ALA A 125 -10.91 -13.07 -10.00
N LEU A 126 -10.99 -12.45 -8.82
CA LEU A 126 -11.00 -10.98 -8.69
C LEU A 126 -9.69 -10.34 -9.19
N ALA A 127 -8.53 -10.95 -8.89
CA ALA A 127 -7.25 -10.47 -9.37
C ALA A 127 -7.11 -10.54 -10.90
N GLU A 128 -7.66 -11.59 -11.53
CA GLU A 128 -7.67 -11.74 -12.99
C GLU A 128 -8.61 -10.72 -13.65
N ARG A 129 -9.73 -10.36 -13.02
CA ARG A 129 -10.68 -9.37 -13.55
C ARG A 129 -10.08 -7.96 -13.68
N VAL A 130 -9.24 -7.54 -12.73
CA VAL A 130 -8.67 -6.18 -12.76
C VAL A 130 -7.47 -6.06 -13.70
N ARG A 131 -6.96 -7.19 -14.22
CA ARG A 131 -5.78 -7.21 -15.09
C ARG A 131 -5.97 -6.39 -16.37
N SER A 132 -7.15 -6.45 -16.99
CA SER A 132 -7.46 -5.74 -18.24
C SER A 132 -7.34 -4.21 -18.09
N PHE A 133 -7.44 -3.70 -16.86
CA PHE A 133 -7.27 -2.29 -16.52
C PHE A 133 -5.82 -1.90 -16.22
N GLY A 134 -4.87 -2.85 -16.30
CA GLY A 134 -3.47 -2.64 -15.90
C GLY A 134 -3.28 -2.52 -14.38
N TRP A 135 -4.27 -2.94 -13.58
CA TRP A 135 -4.24 -2.79 -12.13
C TRP A 135 -3.37 -3.84 -11.44
N HIS A 136 -2.96 -3.54 -10.21
CA HIS A 136 -2.30 -4.47 -9.31
C HIS A 136 -3.22 -4.93 -8.17
N VAL A 137 -2.79 -5.95 -7.44
CA VAL A 137 -3.43 -6.44 -6.21
C VAL A 137 -2.50 -6.19 -5.03
N LEU A 138 -2.95 -5.39 -4.07
CA LEU A 138 -2.28 -5.19 -2.78
C LEU A 138 -2.66 -6.33 -1.83
N VAL A 139 -1.70 -7.14 -1.39
CA VAL A 139 -1.90 -8.22 -0.42
C VAL A 139 -1.35 -7.82 0.94
N HIS A 140 -2.21 -7.81 1.95
CA HIS A 140 -1.86 -7.40 3.30
C HIS A 140 -1.99 -8.58 4.27
N GLY A 141 -0.89 -8.97 4.91
CA GLY A 141 -0.84 -10.09 5.85
C GLY A 141 0.57 -10.38 6.34
N GLU A 142 0.67 -11.24 7.35
CA GLU A 142 1.95 -11.83 7.78
C GLU A 142 2.43 -12.87 6.76
N LEU A 143 3.74 -12.96 6.56
CA LEU A 143 4.31 -13.84 5.52
C LEU A 143 3.80 -15.29 5.57
N PRO A 144 3.71 -15.99 6.72
CA PRO A 144 3.17 -17.35 6.77
C PRO A 144 1.74 -17.47 6.25
N VAL A 145 0.94 -16.41 6.39
CA VAL A 145 -0.43 -16.33 5.86
C VAL A 145 -0.42 -16.04 4.37
N LEU A 146 0.50 -15.20 3.89
CA LEU A 146 0.59 -14.81 2.48
C LEU A 146 1.19 -15.91 1.58
N LEU A 147 2.17 -16.67 2.08
CA LEU A 147 2.92 -17.64 1.27
C LEU A 147 2.05 -18.61 0.47
N PRO A 148 1.00 -19.26 1.04
CA PRO A 148 0.13 -20.14 0.27
C PRO A 148 -0.54 -19.45 -0.92
N PHE A 149 -0.93 -18.17 -0.77
CA PHE A 149 -1.54 -17.40 -1.86
C PHE A 149 -0.50 -17.00 -2.90
N LEU A 150 0.66 -16.49 -2.46
CA LEU A 150 1.75 -16.07 -3.35
C LEU A 150 2.22 -17.24 -4.25
N GLN A 151 2.40 -18.42 -3.65
CA GLN A 151 2.80 -19.65 -4.34
C GLN A 151 1.70 -20.18 -5.27
N ALA A 152 0.44 -20.21 -4.81
CA ALA A 152 -0.70 -20.62 -5.66
C ALA A 152 -0.90 -19.67 -6.86
N TRP A 153 -0.52 -18.40 -6.71
CA TRP A 153 -0.63 -17.38 -7.73
C TRP A 153 0.67 -17.13 -8.50
N ARG A 154 1.64 -18.04 -8.46
CA ARG A 154 2.91 -17.90 -9.23
C ARG A 154 2.71 -17.67 -10.74
N ASN A 155 1.61 -18.19 -11.30
CA ASN A 155 1.24 -18.04 -12.71
C ASN A 155 0.20 -16.93 -12.94
N LEU A 156 -0.13 -16.13 -11.93
CA LEU A 156 -1.00 -14.97 -12.07
C LEU A 156 -0.20 -13.86 -12.73
N GLU A 157 -0.71 -13.31 -13.84
CA GLU A 157 -0.02 -12.24 -14.58
C GLU A 157 -0.28 -10.86 -13.97
N THR A 158 -1.39 -10.68 -13.24
CA THR A 158 -1.69 -9.46 -12.48
C THR A 158 -0.57 -9.18 -11.46
N PRO A 159 0.01 -7.96 -11.44
CA PRO A 159 1.02 -7.61 -10.45
C PRO A 159 0.49 -7.74 -9.01
N LEU A 160 1.31 -8.26 -8.11
CA LEU A 160 1.02 -8.30 -6.68
C LEU A 160 1.94 -7.34 -5.93
N VAL A 161 1.39 -6.57 -5.01
CA VAL A 161 2.13 -5.69 -4.10
C VAL A 161 2.00 -6.26 -2.69
N ILE A 162 3.12 -6.70 -2.12
CA ILE A 162 3.21 -7.19 -0.75
C ILE A 162 3.27 -5.98 0.19
N ASP A 163 2.26 -5.85 1.04
CA ASP A 163 2.09 -4.70 1.91
C ASP A 163 2.97 -4.81 3.18
N HIS A 164 3.50 -3.68 3.64
CA HIS A 164 4.35 -3.53 4.84
C HIS A 164 5.33 -4.67 5.08
N MET A 165 6.10 -5.04 4.05
CA MET A 165 7.12 -6.09 4.12
C MET A 165 6.61 -7.47 4.57
N ALA A 166 5.31 -7.75 4.41
CA ALA A 166 4.64 -8.93 4.95
C ALA A 166 4.66 -9.02 6.49
N ARG A 167 4.59 -7.85 7.16
CA ARG A 167 4.38 -7.70 8.62
C ARG A 167 5.38 -8.48 9.50
N PRO A 168 6.70 -8.33 9.31
CA PRO A 168 7.67 -8.98 10.18
C PRO A 168 7.63 -8.38 11.59
N ASP A 169 8.09 -9.14 12.58
CA ASP A 169 8.52 -8.60 13.86
C ASP A 169 10.04 -8.41 13.83
N LEU A 170 10.49 -7.17 13.78
CA LEU A 170 11.91 -6.80 13.74
C LEU A 170 12.46 -6.46 15.13
N THR A 171 11.68 -6.70 16.18
CA THR A 171 12.17 -6.62 17.57
C THR A 171 12.81 -7.91 18.05
N GLU A 172 12.60 -9.00 17.30
CA GLU A 172 13.16 -10.33 17.51
C GLU A 172 14.13 -10.67 16.35
N PRO A 173 15.03 -11.65 16.52
CA PRO A 173 15.83 -12.16 15.42
C PRO A 173 14.95 -12.65 14.27
N VAL A 174 15.16 -12.09 13.08
CA VAL A 174 14.43 -12.52 11.88
C VAL A 174 14.78 -13.96 11.54
N ASP A 175 13.77 -14.79 11.34
CA ASP A 175 13.95 -16.15 10.83
C ASP A 175 14.55 -16.11 9.41
N PRO A 176 15.78 -16.60 9.21
CA PRO A 176 16.43 -16.58 7.90
C PRO A 176 15.67 -17.38 6.83
N ALA A 177 14.93 -18.41 7.23
CA ALA A 177 14.13 -19.21 6.30
C ALA A 177 12.96 -18.38 5.75
N LEU A 178 12.23 -17.68 6.63
CA LEU A 178 11.13 -16.80 6.21
C LEU A 178 11.61 -15.64 5.34
N MET A 179 12.72 -14.98 5.70
CA MET A 179 13.32 -13.93 4.87
C MET A 179 13.66 -14.46 3.47
N ARG A 180 14.24 -15.66 3.39
CA ARG A 180 14.57 -16.31 2.11
C ARG A 180 13.32 -16.61 1.27
N GLU A 181 12.25 -17.12 1.87
CA GLU A 181 10.99 -17.37 1.16
C GLU A 181 10.42 -16.07 0.57
N LEU A 182 10.44 -14.96 1.32
CA LEU A 182 10.02 -13.67 0.79
C LEU A 182 10.90 -13.19 -0.36
N CYS A 183 12.22 -13.35 -0.27
CA CYS A 183 13.11 -12.99 -1.38
C CYS A 183 12.92 -13.89 -2.62
N ILE A 184 12.58 -15.17 -2.46
CA ILE A 184 12.19 -16.05 -3.59
C ILE A 184 10.93 -15.50 -4.26
N GLU A 185 9.92 -15.11 -3.48
CA GLU A 185 8.71 -14.50 -4.03
C GLU A 185 9.04 -13.18 -4.75
N LEU A 186 9.95 -12.37 -4.23
CA LEU A 186 10.35 -11.10 -4.85
C LEU A 186 11.15 -11.24 -6.15
N ASP A 187 11.76 -12.40 -6.41
CA ASP A 187 12.45 -12.69 -7.67
C ASP A 187 11.47 -12.78 -8.87
N HIS A 188 10.18 -13.06 -8.60
CA HIS A 188 9.15 -12.98 -9.63
C HIS A 188 8.97 -11.54 -10.14
N SER A 189 9.00 -11.38 -11.47
CA SER A 189 9.00 -10.08 -12.14
C SER A 189 7.75 -9.22 -11.91
N ASN A 190 6.65 -9.82 -11.47
CA ASN A 190 5.39 -9.12 -11.17
C ASN A 190 5.11 -8.98 -9.66
N ARG A 191 6.09 -9.28 -8.80
CA ARG A 191 5.98 -9.09 -7.35
C ARG A 191 6.67 -7.81 -6.93
N TRP A 192 5.92 -6.99 -6.22
CA TRP A 192 6.30 -5.70 -5.68
C TRP A 192 6.23 -5.74 -4.16
N ILE A 193 6.93 -4.81 -3.51
CA ILE A 193 6.93 -4.72 -2.05
C ILE A 193 6.82 -3.26 -1.60
N LYS A 194 6.03 -3.04 -0.56
CA LYS A 194 6.01 -1.77 0.17
C LYS A 194 6.96 -1.86 1.36
N LEU A 195 8.04 -1.10 1.30
CA LEU A 195 9.01 -0.90 2.40
C LEU A 195 8.44 0.10 3.42
N SER A 196 7.27 -0.19 3.98
CA SER A 196 6.48 0.69 4.84
C SER A 196 6.06 -0.01 6.13
N GLY A 197 5.47 0.72 7.08
CA GLY A 197 4.98 0.14 8.34
C GLY A 197 6.12 -0.30 9.26
N ILE A 198 7.24 0.43 9.26
CA ILE A 198 8.39 0.11 10.13
C ILE A 198 8.04 0.29 11.61
N ASP A 199 7.22 1.28 11.96
CA ASP A 199 6.63 1.47 13.28
C ASP A 199 5.90 0.19 13.75
N ARG A 200 5.19 -0.47 12.84
CA ARG A 200 4.46 -1.71 13.10
C ARG A 200 5.38 -2.91 13.22
N ALA A 201 6.36 -3.00 12.32
CA ALA A 201 7.37 -4.05 12.36
C ALA A 201 8.22 -3.99 13.63
N MET A 202 8.39 -2.78 14.18
CA MET A 202 9.08 -2.50 15.43
C MET A 202 8.16 -2.54 16.65
N GLN A 203 6.96 -3.11 16.52
CA GLN A 203 5.97 -3.29 17.60
C GLN A 203 5.60 -2.00 18.34
N GLY A 204 5.59 -0.85 17.64
CA GLY A 204 5.28 0.44 18.23
C GLY A 204 6.42 1.10 19.00
N ARG A 205 7.64 0.54 18.95
CA ARG A 205 8.82 1.21 19.51
C ARG A 205 9.05 2.51 18.73
N PRO A 206 9.20 3.67 19.39
CA PRO A 206 9.38 4.94 18.70
C PRO A 206 10.68 4.96 17.91
N GLY A 207 10.70 5.74 16.84
CA GLY A 207 11.88 5.94 16.02
C GLY A 207 12.98 6.75 16.72
N PRO A 208 14.17 6.84 16.11
CA PRO A 208 14.54 6.21 14.82
C PRO A 208 14.74 4.68 14.95
N TRP A 209 14.76 3.96 13.80
CA TRP A 209 14.88 2.49 13.75
C TRP A 209 16.16 1.97 13.06
N PRO A 210 17.38 2.43 13.43
CA PRO A 210 18.60 1.99 12.78
C PRO A 210 18.82 0.47 12.80
N GLN A 211 18.31 -0.21 13.83
CA GLN A 211 18.37 -1.67 14.02
C GLN A 211 17.64 -2.48 12.94
N ALA A 212 16.75 -1.84 12.16
CA ALA A 212 16.00 -2.50 11.10
C ALA A 212 16.57 -2.23 9.70
N LEU A 213 17.56 -1.32 9.57
CA LEU A 213 18.06 -0.87 8.27
C LEU A 213 18.55 -2.04 7.42
N ASP A 214 19.34 -2.94 8.00
CA ASP A 214 19.94 -4.04 7.25
C ASP A 214 18.88 -5.01 6.71
N GLN A 215 17.87 -5.34 7.53
CA GLN A 215 16.77 -6.23 7.12
C GLN A 215 15.93 -5.59 6.01
N VAL A 216 15.62 -4.30 6.10
CA VAL A 216 14.85 -3.61 5.05
C VAL A 216 15.68 -3.44 3.77
N ARG A 217 17.00 -3.25 3.88
CA ARG A 217 17.92 -3.24 2.72
C ARG A 217 17.97 -4.59 2.02
N THR A 218 18.01 -5.70 2.75
CA THR A 218 17.91 -7.04 2.14
C THR A 218 16.67 -7.18 1.26
N LEU A 219 15.52 -6.69 1.72
CA LEU A 219 14.28 -6.70 0.92
C LEU A 219 14.36 -5.77 -0.30
N LEU A 220 14.96 -4.60 -0.14
CA LEU A 220 15.20 -3.67 -1.25
C LEU A 220 16.11 -4.30 -2.32
N GLU A 221 17.17 -5.01 -1.92
CA GLU A 221 18.09 -5.72 -2.82
C GLU A 221 17.40 -6.83 -3.62
N CYS A 222 16.41 -7.52 -3.03
CA CYS A 222 15.64 -8.56 -3.70
C CYS A 222 14.73 -7.99 -4.81
N ALA A 223 14.30 -6.72 -4.71
CA ALA A 223 13.41 -6.11 -5.72
C ALA A 223 13.62 -4.59 -5.90
N PRO A 224 14.81 -4.11 -6.28
CA PRO A 224 15.13 -2.67 -6.24
C PRO A 224 14.28 -1.84 -7.21
N GLN A 225 13.88 -2.45 -8.32
CA GLN A 225 12.97 -1.83 -9.28
C GLN A 225 11.49 -2.03 -8.91
N ARG A 226 11.14 -2.84 -7.91
CA ARG A 226 9.74 -3.12 -7.53
C ARG A 226 9.44 -2.83 -6.06
N ALA A 227 10.36 -2.12 -5.40
CA ALA A 227 10.18 -1.58 -4.07
C ALA A 227 9.60 -0.17 -4.14
N ILE A 228 8.58 0.08 -3.31
CA ILE A 228 7.91 1.37 -3.14
C ILE A 228 7.75 1.67 -1.65
N TRP A 229 7.41 2.91 -1.30
CA TRP A 229 7.24 3.35 0.09
C TRP A 229 5.88 4.01 0.32
N GLY A 230 5.39 3.95 1.56
CA GLY A 230 4.24 4.72 2.02
C GLY A 230 4.29 4.95 3.53
N SER A 231 3.65 6.02 3.99
CA SER A 231 3.63 6.42 5.41
C SER A 231 2.71 5.54 6.26
N ASP A 232 1.65 4.97 5.64
CA ASP A 232 0.54 4.32 6.32
C ASP A 232 -0.30 5.28 7.20
N TRP A 233 -0.22 6.58 6.92
CA TRP A 233 -1.08 7.60 7.55
C TRP A 233 -2.57 7.24 7.34
N PRO A 234 -3.45 7.40 8.35
CA PRO A 234 -3.25 8.06 9.64
C PRO A 234 -2.92 7.06 10.76
N HIS A 235 -2.21 5.98 10.42
CA HIS A 235 -1.72 4.99 11.38
C HIS A 235 -2.83 4.23 12.12
N PRO A 236 -3.79 3.59 11.41
CA PRO A 236 -4.89 2.90 12.07
C PRO A 236 -4.41 1.66 12.83
N ASN A 237 -4.99 1.38 14.00
CA ASN A 237 -4.72 0.16 14.78
C ASN A 237 -3.23 -0.07 15.09
N ILE A 238 -2.46 0.99 15.34
CA ILE A 238 -1.06 0.87 15.76
C ILE A 238 -0.93 0.40 17.22
N LYS A 239 0.22 -0.18 17.54
CA LYS A 239 0.68 -0.37 18.91
C LYS A 239 1.54 0.83 19.30
N GLY A 240 1.44 1.28 20.54
CA GLY A 240 2.26 2.39 21.02
C GLY A 240 1.80 3.77 20.50
N PRO A 241 2.68 4.79 20.56
CA PRO A 241 2.36 6.14 20.09
C PRO A 241 2.29 6.22 18.57
N VAL A 242 1.52 7.20 18.07
CA VAL A 242 1.52 7.57 16.64
C VAL A 242 2.94 7.92 16.21
N PRO A 243 3.49 7.30 15.14
CA PRO A 243 4.84 7.60 14.69
C PRO A 243 4.92 9.01 14.10
N ASP A 244 6.13 9.57 14.09
CA ASP A 244 6.42 10.79 13.36
C ASP A 244 6.63 10.45 11.87
N ASP A 245 5.75 10.97 11.01
CA ASP A 245 5.81 10.74 9.56
C ASP A 245 7.12 11.24 8.92
N GLU A 246 7.77 12.27 9.49
CA GLU A 246 9.07 12.74 9.01
C GLU A 246 10.15 11.68 9.28
N GLN A 247 10.12 11.03 10.44
CA GLN A 247 11.03 9.94 10.76
C GLN A 247 10.78 8.69 9.89
N LEU A 248 9.53 8.41 9.51
CA LEU A 248 9.22 7.34 8.56
C LEU A 248 9.83 7.62 7.17
N LEU A 249 9.74 8.87 6.69
CA LEU A 249 10.33 9.30 5.43
C LEU A 249 11.87 9.30 5.48
N ASP A 250 12.45 9.74 6.59
CA ASP A 250 13.90 9.72 6.78
C ASP A 250 14.45 8.31 6.93
N PHE A 251 13.69 7.38 7.52
CA PHE A 251 14.06 5.98 7.59
C PHE A 251 14.19 5.37 6.19
N ILE A 252 13.20 5.55 5.30
CA ILE A 252 13.31 4.99 3.95
C ILE A 252 14.42 5.65 3.13
N ARG A 253 14.70 6.94 3.34
CA ARG A 253 15.87 7.61 2.73
C ARG A 253 17.19 7.02 3.21
N GLN A 254 17.27 6.57 4.47
CA GLN A 254 18.45 5.86 4.99
C GLN A 254 18.56 4.42 4.46
N VAL A 255 17.44 3.71 4.30
CA VAL A 255 17.40 2.40 3.63
C VAL A 255 17.95 2.52 2.21
N CYS A 256 17.50 3.55 1.47
CA CYS A 256 18.00 3.90 0.14
C CYS A 256 19.36 4.62 0.23
N ASP A 257 20.44 3.85 0.36
CA ASP A 257 21.81 4.34 0.59
C ASP A 257 22.46 5.10 -0.59
N SER A 258 21.70 5.42 -1.64
CA SER A 258 22.14 6.20 -2.78
C SER A 258 21.03 7.07 -3.37
N PRO A 259 21.36 8.20 -4.04
CA PRO A 259 20.38 9.02 -4.75
C PRO A 259 19.59 8.24 -5.82
N ALA A 260 20.22 7.26 -6.47
CA ALA A 260 19.57 6.42 -7.47
C ALA A 260 18.49 5.53 -6.86
N LEU A 261 18.74 4.94 -5.68
CA LEU A 261 17.73 4.14 -4.98
C LEU A 261 16.60 5.02 -4.43
N GLN A 262 16.91 6.21 -3.91
CA GLN A 262 15.88 7.16 -3.47
C GLN A 262 14.96 7.56 -4.62
N GLN A 263 15.54 7.91 -5.78
CA GLN A 263 14.79 8.20 -7.00
C GLN A 263 13.93 7.00 -7.42
N ALA A 264 14.51 5.79 -7.44
CA ALA A 264 13.78 4.59 -7.83
C ALA A 264 12.58 4.31 -6.90
N VAL A 265 12.81 4.22 -5.59
CA VAL A 265 11.79 3.81 -4.60
C VAL A 265 10.73 4.88 -4.36
N LEU A 266 11.11 6.16 -4.35
CA LEU A 266 10.22 7.25 -3.99
C LEU A 266 9.55 7.91 -5.21
N ILE A 267 10.04 7.69 -6.43
CA ILE A 267 9.56 8.41 -7.63
C ILE A 267 9.29 7.45 -8.79
N ASP A 268 10.31 6.76 -9.31
CA ASP A 268 10.19 6.07 -10.60
C ASP A 268 9.35 4.78 -10.52
N ASN A 269 9.62 3.94 -9.52
CA ASN A 269 8.87 2.71 -9.27
C ASN A 269 7.38 2.97 -9.02
N PRO A 270 6.97 3.89 -8.12
CA PRO A 270 5.56 4.16 -7.90
C PRO A 270 4.91 4.82 -9.11
N ALA A 271 5.60 5.75 -9.80
CA ALA A 271 5.05 6.32 -11.02
C ALA A 271 4.76 5.25 -12.08
N ARG A 272 5.63 4.23 -12.22
CA ARG A 272 5.39 3.10 -13.15
C ARG A 272 4.25 2.18 -12.71
N LEU A 273 4.06 1.99 -11.41
CA LEU A 273 3.01 1.10 -10.89
C LEU A 273 1.61 1.76 -10.93
N TYR A 274 1.54 3.08 -10.77
CA TYR A 274 0.28 3.82 -10.57
C TYR A 274 -0.10 4.76 -11.74
N SER A 275 0.72 4.87 -12.80
CA SER A 275 0.37 5.63 -14.02
C SER A 275 -0.84 5.04 -14.72
#